data_AF-A0A0L8L4M5-F1
#
_entry.id   AF-A0A0L8L4M5-F1
#
_cell.length_a   1.000
_cell.length_b   1.000
_cell.length_c   1.000
_cell.angle_alpha   90.00
_cell.angle_beta   90.00
_cell.angle_gamma   90.00
#
_symmetry.space_group_name_H-M   'P 1'
#
loop_
_entity.id
_entity.type
_entity.pdbx_description
1 polymer ?
#
loop_
_entity_poly.entity_id
_entity_poly.type
_entity_poly.pdbx_seq_one_letter_code
_entity_poly.pdbx_strand_id
1 'polypeptide(L)'
;MTAIEQLLDIPHTTFHRHYVDLIDVHFRSRIPALARPATPTEPSGSDVRTEANLRRLRKENTDLRRILALYEEAIRQLALENDALRSGGTVLPLPHRSRPAPPGPS
;
A
#
# COMPACT_ATOMS: atom_id res chain seq x y z
N MET A 1 6.75 -32.44 -0.29
CA MET A 1 5.71 -31.59 -0.90
C MET A 1 5.50 -30.40 0.00
N THR A 2 5.52 -29.19 -0.56
CA THR A 2 5.40 -27.94 0.20
C THR A 2 3.93 -27.54 0.37
N ALA A 3 3.59 -26.79 1.43
CA ALA A 3 2.22 -26.37 1.73
C ALA A 3 1.56 -25.54 0.60
N ILE A 4 2.38 -24.95 -0.28
CA ILE A 4 1.92 -24.09 -1.38
C ILE A 4 1.54 -24.91 -2.61
N GLU A 5 2.21 -26.03 -2.86
CA GLU A 5 1.80 -27.00 -3.90
C GLU A 5 0.40 -27.53 -3.62
N GLN A 6 0.09 -27.78 -2.34
CA GLN A 6 -1.24 -28.24 -1.92
C GLN A 6 -2.29 -27.12 -1.96
N LEU A 7 -1.91 -25.89 -1.60
CA LEU A 7 -2.82 -24.74 -1.65
C LEU A 7 -3.21 -24.37 -3.09
N LEU A 8 -2.30 -24.55 -4.04
CA LEU A 8 -2.52 -24.24 -5.45
C LEU A 8 -3.01 -25.43 -6.28
N ASP A 9 -3.04 -26.63 -5.70
CA ASP A 9 -3.35 -27.90 -6.35
C ASP A 9 -2.50 -28.15 -7.62
N ILE A 10 -1.20 -27.84 -7.54
CA ILE A 10 -0.26 -27.97 -8.66
C ILE A 10 0.72 -29.11 -8.36
N PRO A 11 1.02 -29.99 -9.34
CA PRO A 11 2.06 -31.01 -9.19
C PRO A 11 3.42 -30.40 -8.87
N HIS A 12 4.15 -31.02 -7.93
CA HIS A 12 5.47 -30.57 -7.47
C HIS A 12 6.47 -30.32 -8.61
N THR A 13 6.45 -31.15 -9.66
CA THR A 13 7.30 -31.02 -10.85
C THR A 13 7.01 -29.77 -11.65
N THR A 14 5.73 -29.43 -11.80
CA THR A 14 5.27 -28.20 -12.48
C THR A 14 5.63 -26.96 -11.65
N PHE A 15 5.46 -27.04 -10.33
CA PHE A 15 5.84 -25.97 -9.42
C PHE A 15 7.34 -25.65 -9.52
N HIS A 16 8.18 -26.67 -9.46
CA HIS A 16 9.63 -26.51 -9.57
C HIS A 16 10.12 -26.08 -10.96
N ARG A 17 9.38 -26.33 -12.03
CA ARG A 17 9.78 -25.95 -13.39
C ARG A 17 9.43 -24.51 -13.75
N HIS A 18 8.26 -24.05 -13.31
CA HIS A 18 7.72 -22.75 -13.72
C HIS A 18 7.93 -21.64 -12.70
N TYR A 19 8.18 -22.00 -11.43
CA TYR A 19 8.33 -21.05 -10.34
C TYR A 19 9.73 -21.11 -9.70
N VAL A 20 10.75 -21.45 -10.50
CA VAL A 20 12.16 -21.54 -10.06
C VAL A 20 12.60 -20.25 -9.34
N ASP A 21 12.29 -19.09 -9.90
CA ASP A 21 12.66 -17.80 -9.31
C ASP A 21 11.97 -17.57 -7.96
N LEU A 22 10.71 -18.02 -7.83
CA LEU A 22 9.97 -17.93 -6.57
C LEU A 22 10.61 -18.85 -5.52
N ILE A 23 11.03 -20.05 -5.92
CA ILE A 23 11.72 -21.05 -5.09
C ILE A 23 13.07 -20.53 -4.59
N ASP A 24 13.87 -19.98 -5.48
CA ASP A 24 15.22 -19.53 -5.16
C ASP A 24 15.22 -18.24 -4.33
N VAL A 25 14.34 -17.29 -4.63
CA VAL A 25 14.27 -16.02 -3.89
C VAL A 25 13.63 -16.19 -2.51
N HIS A 26 12.53 -16.94 -2.41
CA HIS A 26 11.70 -16.95 -1.20
C HIS A 26 11.82 -18.21 -0.34
N PHE A 27 12.12 -19.38 -0.91
CA PHE A 27 12.13 -20.64 -0.16
C PHE A 27 13.53 -21.09 0.24
N ARG A 28 14.54 -20.93 -0.63
CA ARG A 28 15.93 -21.29 -0.29
C ARG A 28 16.53 -20.40 0.80
N SER A 29 16.19 -19.12 0.80
CA SER A 29 16.63 -18.14 1.82
C SER A 29 16.15 -18.45 3.24
N ARG A 30 15.28 -19.45 3.41
CA ARG A 30 14.60 -19.76 4.67
C ARG A 30 14.73 -21.22 5.10
N ILE A 31 15.88 -21.84 4.85
CA ILE A 31 16.34 -22.93 5.71
C ILE A 31 17.16 -22.30 6.84
N PRO A 32 16.55 -21.79 7.94
CA PRO A 32 17.33 -21.65 9.15
C PRO A 32 17.79 -23.06 9.50
N ALA A 33 19.11 -23.23 9.63
CA ALA A 33 19.70 -24.44 10.17
C ALA A 33 18.86 -24.88 11.37
N LEU A 34 18.37 -26.12 11.29
CA LEU A 34 17.70 -26.90 12.32
C LEU A 34 17.83 -26.25 13.71
N ALA A 35 16.70 -25.71 14.18
CA ALA A 35 16.48 -25.11 15.49
C ALA A 35 17.54 -25.47 16.54
N ARG A 36 18.58 -24.63 16.65
CA ARG A 36 19.31 -24.47 17.91
C ARG A 36 18.49 -23.47 18.71
N PRO A 37 18.15 -23.73 19.99
CA PRO A 37 17.45 -22.74 20.80
C PRO A 37 18.34 -21.50 20.89
N ALA A 38 17.99 -20.47 20.11
CA ALA A 38 18.69 -19.21 20.13
C ALA A 38 18.32 -18.53 21.45
N THR A 39 19.29 -18.49 22.34
CA THR A 39 19.35 -17.51 23.43
C THR A 39 18.97 -16.12 22.90
N PRO A 40 18.25 -15.28 23.68
CA PRO A 40 17.84 -13.95 23.24
C PRO A 40 19.05 -13.20 22.71
N THR A 41 19.12 -13.07 21.39
CA THR A 41 20.19 -12.35 20.73
C THR A 41 19.70 -10.91 20.61
N GLU A 42 20.46 -10.01 21.23
CA GLU A 42 20.28 -8.56 21.16
C GLU A 42 19.89 -8.12 19.73
N PRO A 43 18.94 -7.20 19.58
CA PRO A 43 18.43 -6.80 18.27
C PRO A 43 19.58 -6.25 17.43
N SER A 44 19.93 -6.98 16.37
CA SER A 44 20.93 -6.55 15.40
C SER A 44 20.50 -5.21 14.79
N GLY A 45 21.44 -4.28 14.57
CA GLY A 45 21.12 -2.95 14.02
C GLY A 45 20.37 -2.97 12.69
N SER A 46 20.40 -4.09 11.95
CA SER A 46 19.57 -4.34 10.77
C SER A 46 18.08 -4.49 11.08
N ASP A 47 17.71 -5.13 12.19
CA ASP A 47 16.31 -5.29 12.60
C ASP A 47 15.71 -3.96 13.05
N VAL A 48 16.49 -3.13 13.76
CA VAL A 48 16.05 -1.80 14.19
C VAL A 48 15.81 -0.88 12.98
N ARG A 49 16.69 -0.92 11.97
CA ARG A 49 16.51 -0.15 10.73
C ARG A 49 15.30 -0.64 9.92
N THR A 50 15.06 -1.95 9.90
CA THR A 50 13.92 -2.55 9.21
C THR A 50 12.60 -2.17 9.88
N GLU A 51 12.54 -2.21 11.22
CA GLU A 51 11.35 -1.80 11.96
C GLU A 51 11.09 -0.29 11.84
N ALA A 52 12.13 0.55 11.86
CA ALA A 52 11.98 1.98 11.63
C ALA A 52 11.39 2.29 10.24
N ASN A 53 11.86 1.58 9.20
CA ASN A 53 11.32 1.69 7.85
C ASN A 53 9.86 1.22 7.77
N LEU A 54 9.51 0.09 8.41
CA LEU A 54 8.14 -0.40 8.47
C LEU A 54 7.19 0.58 9.17
N ARG A 55 7.61 1.17 10.28
CA ARG A 55 6.83 2.20 10.99
C ARG A 55 6.61 3.43 10.12
N ARG A 56 7.64 3.89 9.41
CA ARG A 56 7.53 5.00 8.45
C ARG A 56 6.53 4.67 7.34
N LEU A 57 6.63 3.49 6.74
CA LEU A 57 5.75 3.07 5.65
C LEU A 57 4.28 2.95 6.10
N ARG A 58 4.04 2.43 7.32
CA ARG A 58 2.69 2.37 7.90
C ARG A 58 2.09 3.75 8.09
N LYS A 59 2.89 4.71 8.56
CA LYS A 59 2.47 6.11 8.70
C LYS A 59 2.14 6.72 7.33
N GLU A 60 3.05 6.59 6.37
CA GLU A 60 2.84 7.09 5.00
C GLU A 60 1.59 6.48 4.36
N ASN A 61 1.35 5.17 4.53
CA ASN A 61 0.13 4.54 4.01
C ASN A 61 -1.15 5.09 4.67
N THR A 62 -1.09 5.42 5.96
CA THR A 62 -2.21 6.03 6.69
C THR A 62 -2.49 7.44 6.18
N ASP A 63 -1.43 8.23 5.98
CA ASP A 63 -1.54 9.59 5.43
C ASP A 63 -2.08 9.57 3.99
N LEU A 64 -1.62 8.64 3.15
CA LEU A 64 -2.15 8.46 1.79
C LEU A 64 -3.63 8.10 1.77
N ARG A 65 -4.07 7.19 2.63
CA ARG A 65 -5.51 6.84 2.74
C ARG A 65 -6.34 8.04 3.17
N ARG A 66 -5.83 8.87 4.08
CA ARG A 66 -6.50 10.11 4.49
C ARG A 66 -6.62 11.10 3.33
N ILE A 67 -5.57 11.25 2.53
CA ILE A 67 -5.56 12.12 1.35
C ILE A 67 -6.55 11.61 0.29
N LEU A 68 -6.59 10.29 0.05
CA LEU A 68 -7.55 9.69 -0.88
C LEU A 68 -9.00 9.98 -0.47
N ALA A 69 -9.35 9.81 0.81
CA ALA A 69 -10.69 10.12 1.30
C ALA A 69 -11.10 11.59 1.06
N LEU A 70 -10.16 12.53 1.19
CA LEU A 70 -10.41 13.94 0.89
C LEU A 70 -10.66 14.17 -0.60
N TYR A 71 -9.85 13.55 -1.47
CA TYR A 71 -10.03 13.70 -2.91
C TYR A 71 -11.30 13.03 -3.42
N GLU A 72 -11.67 11.87 -2.88
CA GLU A 72 -12.93 11.20 -3.20
C GLU A 72 -14.14 12.10 -2.88
N GLU A 73 -14.13 12.75 -1.72
CA GLU A 73 -15.19 13.68 -1.35
C GLU A 73 -15.21 14.92 -2.25
N ALA A 74 -14.05 15.49 -2.55
CA ALA A 74 -13.95 16.64 -3.45
C ALA A 74 -14.47 16.29 -4.87
N ILE A 75 -14.18 15.08 -5.37
CA ILE A 75 -14.70 14.61 -6.66
C ILE A 75 -16.21 14.44 -6.60
N ARG A 76 -16.75 13.86 -5.52
CA ARG A 76 -18.21 13.73 -5.34
C ARG A 76 -18.90 15.10 -5.34
N GLN A 77 -18.34 16.07 -4.62
CA GLN A 77 -18.85 17.44 -4.59
C GLN A 77 -18.81 18.09 -5.98
N LEU A 78 -17.69 17.98 -6.68
CA LEU A 78 -17.55 18.50 -8.04
C LEU A 78 -18.52 17.84 -9.02
N ALA A 79 -18.80 16.54 -8.89
CA ALA A 79 -19.78 15.85 -9.72
C ALA A 79 -21.20 16.41 -9.47
N LEU A 80 -21.59 16.57 -8.20
CA LEU A 80 -22.88 17.17 -7.84
C LEU A 80 -23.02 18.61 -8.34
N GLU A 81 -21.96 19.43 -8.19
CA GLU A 81 -21.92 20.79 -8.75
C GLU A 81 -22.05 20.77 -10.28
N ASN A 82 -21.37 19.85 -10.97
CA ASN A 82 -21.44 19.75 -12.43
C ASN A 82 -22.84 19.39 -12.91
N ASP A 83 -23.49 18.43 -12.25
CA ASP A 83 -24.86 18.02 -12.57
C ASP A 83 -25.87 19.14 -12.31
N ALA A 84 -25.70 19.89 -11.23
CA ALA A 84 -26.49 21.08 -10.94
C ALA A 84 -26.33 22.15 -12.02
N LEU A 85 -25.09 22.44 -12.46
CA LEU A 85 -24.84 23.39 -13.55
C LEU A 85 -25.47 22.92 -14.87
N ARG A 86 -25.34 21.65 -15.20
CA ARG A 86 -25.90 21.07 -16.44
C ARG A 86 -27.42 21.06 -16.45
N SER A 87 -28.05 20.89 -15.29
CA SER A 87 -29.51 20.95 -15.15
C SER A 87 -30.06 22.39 -15.03
N GLY A 88 -29.19 23.41 -15.10
CA GLY A 88 -29.59 24.82 -15.00
C GLY A 88 -29.89 25.28 -13.58
N GLY A 89 -29.50 24.51 -12.57
CA GLY A 89 -29.64 24.84 -11.15
C GLY A 89 -28.56 25.82 -10.66
N THR A 90 -28.93 26.69 -9.71
CA THR A 90 -28.00 27.60 -9.06
C THR A 90 -27.05 26.82 -8.15
N VAL A 91 -25.76 26.77 -8.49
CA VAL A 91 -24.73 26.19 -7.60
C VAL A 91 -24.41 27.19 -6.49
N LEU A 92 -24.79 26.83 -5.26
CA LEU A 92 -24.25 27.45 -4.05
C LEU A 92 -22.87 26.82 -3.80
N PRO A 93 -21.76 27.56 -3.98
CA PRO A 93 -20.44 27.03 -3.66
C PRO A 93 -20.41 26.67 -2.17
N LEU A 94 -20.17 25.40 -1.87
CA LEU A 94 -20.01 24.94 -0.48
C LEU A 94 -18.79 25.63 0.15
N PRO A 95 -18.76 25.86 1.48
CA PRO A 95 -17.87 26.83 2.15
C PRO A 95 -16.37 26.45 2.16
N HIS A 96 -15.96 25.42 1.43
CA HIS A 96 -14.61 24.87 1.49
C HIS A 96 -13.68 25.44 0.42
N ARG A 97 -14.22 26.22 -0.53
CA ARG A 97 -13.45 26.76 -1.65
C ARG A 97 -12.93 28.17 -1.35
N SER A 98 -12.01 28.30 -0.40
CA SER A 98 -11.05 29.39 -0.44
C SER A 98 -10.12 29.15 -1.63
N ARG A 99 -10.59 29.49 -2.83
CA ARG A 99 -9.78 29.52 -4.04
C ARG A 99 -8.65 30.53 -3.78
N PRO A 100 -7.36 30.12 -3.75
CA PRO A 100 -6.29 31.11 -3.67
C PRO A 100 -6.36 31.99 -4.91
N ALA A 101 -6.37 33.31 -4.70
CA ALA A 101 -6.42 34.30 -5.76
C ALA A 101 -5.21 34.09 -6.70
N PRO A 102 -5.41 34.15 -8.03
CA PRO A 102 -4.30 34.06 -8.96
C PRO A 102 -3.32 35.24 -8.71
N PRO A 103 -1.99 35.00 -8.75
CA PRO A 103 -1.03 36.09 -8.68
C PRO A 103 -1.26 37.03 -9.88
N GLY A 104 -1.52 38.30 -9.59
CA GLY A 104 -1.69 39.33 -10.61
C GLY A 104 -0.38 39.54 -11.39
N PRO A 105 -0.46 39.97 -12.66
CA PRO A 105 0.73 40.25 -13.46
C PRO A 105 1.49 41.44 -12.84
N SER A 106 2.81 41.27 -12.71
CA SER A 106 3.77 42.32 -12.34
C SER A 106 4.03 43.28 -13.49
#